data_AF-A0A179IT61-F1
#
_entry.id   AF-A0A179IT61-F1
#
_cell.length_a   1.000
_cell.length_b   1.000
_cell.length_c   1.000
_cell.angle_alpha   90.00
_cell.angle_beta   90.00
_cell.angle_gamma   90.00
#
_symmetry.space_group_name_H-M   'P 1'
#
loop_
_entity.id
_entity.type
_entity.pdbx_description
1 polymer ?
#
loop_
_entity_poly.entity_id
_entity_poly.type
_entity_poly.pdbx_seq_one_letter_code
_entity_poly.pdbx_strand_id
1 'polypeptide(L)'
;MAAPPALGALGLTFTVMRAMQFIGLLIIIGLSSSFVSEIVVSSYAAPPALIGTLIIACLAEVYVIISYILYWDSLLPLLIATAADFLCLVAGIVVACVV
;
A
#
# COMPACT_ATOMS: atom_id res chain seq x y z
N MET A 1 26.65 -1.31 9.10
CA MET A 1 25.83 -0.79 7.97
C MET A 1 25.74 -1.94 6.99
N ALA A 2 24.57 -2.60 6.86
CA ALA A 2 24.44 -3.73 5.95
C ALA A 2 24.71 -3.27 4.51
N ALA A 3 25.48 -4.04 3.75
CA ALA A 3 25.79 -3.71 2.37
C ALA A 3 24.49 -3.68 1.55
N PRO A 4 24.25 -2.65 0.72
CA PRO A 4 23.06 -2.61 -0.12
C PRO A 4 23.05 -3.84 -1.04
N PRO A 5 21.88 -4.49 -1.24
CA PRO A 5 21.78 -5.65 -2.10
C PRO A 5 22.25 -5.27 -3.51
N ALA A 6 23.27 -5.97 -4.02
CA ALA A 6 23.92 -5.71 -5.30
C ALA A 6 23.07 -6.20 -6.50
N LEU A 7 21.82 -5.75 -6.56
CA LEU A 7 20.85 -6.08 -7.62
C LEU A 7 20.91 -5.12 -8.82
N GLY A 8 21.87 -4.19 -8.82
CA GLY A 8 22.06 -3.22 -9.90
C GLY A 8 20.81 -2.40 -10.20
N ALA A 9 20.43 -2.31 -11.47
CA ALA A 9 19.24 -1.59 -11.91
C ALA A 9 17.92 -2.13 -11.32
N LEU A 10 17.83 -3.45 -11.09
CA LEU A 10 16.61 -4.07 -10.53
C LEU A 10 16.33 -3.58 -9.10
N GLY A 11 17.40 -3.47 -8.30
CA GLY A 11 17.29 -2.94 -6.94
C GLY A 11 16.80 -1.50 -6.91
N LEU A 12 17.33 -0.65 -7.81
CA LEU A 12 16.90 0.74 -7.93
C LEU A 12 15.45 0.86 -8.41
N THR A 13 15.03 0.04 -9.37
CA THR A 13 13.62 0.03 -9.79
C THR A 13 12.69 -0.40 -8.67
N PHE A 14 13.08 -1.39 -7.86
CA PHE A 14 12.26 -1.86 -6.75
C PHE A 14 12.07 -0.77 -5.68
N THR A 15 13.15 -0.07 -5.30
CA THR A 15 13.05 1.01 -4.30
C THR A 15 12.22 2.19 -4.79
N VAL A 16 12.35 2.57 -6.05
CA VAL A 16 11.54 3.64 -6.67
C VAL A 16 10.07 3.25 -6.71
N MET A 17 9.74 2.01 -7.14
CA MET A 17 8.35 1.54 -7.20
C MET A 17 7.72 1.44 -5.81
N ARG A 18 8.48 1.01 -4.79
CA ARG A 18 8.00 1.02 -3.39
C ARG A 18 7.71 2.42 -2.89
N ALA A 19 8.57 3.39 -3.19
CA ALA A 19 8.33 4.79 -2.84
C ALA A 19 7.06 5.33 -3.53
N MET A 20 6.86 5.02 -4.82
CA MET A 20 5.67 5.44 -5.56
C MET A 20 4.39 4.81 -5.01
N GLN A 21 4.43 3.51 -4.68
CA GLN A 21 3.32 2.79 -4.05
C GLN A 21 2.99 3.38 -2.67
N PHE A 22 4.00 3.69 -1.87
CA PHE A 22 3.83 4.32 -0.55
C PHE A 22 3.13 5.68 -0.65
N ILE A 23 3.62 6.56 -1.54
CA ILE A 23 3.01 7.88 -1.77
C ILE A 23 1.56 7.73 -2.27
N GLY A 24 1.30 6.79 -3.18
CA GLY A 24 -0.05 6.54 -3.68
C GLY A 24 -1.03 6.12 -2.60
N LEU A 25 -0.62 5.19 -1.71
CA LEU A 25 -1.45 4.74 -0.59
C LEU A 25 -1.73 5.87 0.41
N LEU A 26 -0.74 6.71 0.73
CA LEU A 26 -0.94 7.88 1.60
C LEU A 26 -1.96 8.86 1.03
N ILE A 27 -1.94 9.11 -0.28
CA ILE A 27 -2.92 9.98 -0.94
C ILE A 27 -4.33 9.38 -0.81
N ILE A 28 -4.48 8.07 -1.05
CA ILE A 28 -5.78 7.38 -0.93
C ILE A 28 -6.31 7.46 0.52
N ILE A 29 -5.46 7.23 1.51
CA ILE A 29 -5.83 7.30 2.92
C ILE A 29 -6.22 8.73 3.30
N GLY A 30 -5.47 9.74 2.88
CA GLY A 30 -5.75 11.15 3.16
C GLY A 30 -7.08 11.62 2.54
N LEU A 31 -7.32 11.30 1.27
CA LEU A 31 -8.57 11.66 0.60
C LEU A 31 -9.78 10.92 1.19
N SER A 32 -9.65 9.61 1.43
CA SER A 32 -10.76 8.79 1.96
C SER A 32 -11.10 9.16 3.40
N SER A 33 -10.10 9.41 4.25
CA SER A 33 -10.32 9.85 5.64
C SER A 33 -10.99 11.23 5.73
N SER A 34 -10.71 12.13 4.78
CA SER A 34 -11.37 13.44 4.71
C SER A 34 -12.88 13.29 4.43
N PHE A 35 -13.26 12.42 3.49
CA PHE A 35 -14.68 12.12 3.25
C PHE A 35 -15.36 11.44 4.44
N VAL A 36 -14.67 10.51 5.11
CA VAL A 36 -15.20 9.89 6.33
C VAL A 36 -15.45 10.95 7.41
N SER A 37 -14.53 11.90 7.59
CA SER A 37 -14.69 12.99 8.55
C SER A 37 -15.92 13.84 8.25
N GLU A 38 -16.16 14.21 6.99
CA GLU A 38 -17.31 15.01 6.58
C GLU A 38 -18.65 14.27 6.78
N ILE A 39 -18.70 12.97 6.49
CA ILE A 39 -19.89 12.13 6.71
C ILE A 39 -20.21 12.01 8.21
N VAL A 40 -19.20 11.81 9.04
CA VAL A 40 -19.39 11.70 10.50
C VAL A 40 -19.84 13.04 11.09
N VAL A 41 -19.28 14.18 10.64
CA VAL A 41 -19.70 15.51 11.08
C VAL A 41 -21.16 15.81 10.69
N SER A 42 -21.62 15.32 9.54
CA SER A 42 -23.02 15.45 9.10
C SER A 42 -23.99 14.46 9.78
N SER A 43 -23.54 13.70 10.79
CA SER A 43 -24.33 12.70 11.54
C SER A 43 -24.90 11.58 10.67
N TYR A 44 -24.27 11.30 9.53
CA TYR A 44 -24.59 10.15 8.69
C TYR A 44 -23.67 8.96 8.99
N ALA A 45 -24.17 7.76 8.75
CA ALA A 45 -23.35 6.56 8.82
C ALA A 45 -22.48 6.46 7.56
N ALA A 46 -21.16 6.36 7.72
CA ALA A 46 -20.25 6.16 6.61
C ALA A 46 -20.49 4.77 5.95
N PRO A 47 -20.48 4.68 4.61
CA PRO A 47 -20.63 3.42 3.91
C PRO A 47 -19.59 2.38 4.40
N PRO A 48 -20.00 1.15 4.73
CA PRO A 48 -19.08 0.10 5.20
C PRO A 48 -17.97 -0.19 4.20
N ALA A 49 -18.26 -0.05 2.89
CA ALA A 49 -17.27 -0.18 1.83
C ALA A 49 -16.14 0.85 1.98
N LEU A 50 -16.47 2.12 2.25
CA LEU A 50 -15.50 3.21 2.42
C LEU A 50 -14.57 2.97 3.62
N ILE A 51 -15.11 2.43 4.71
CA ILE A 51 -14.31 2.06 5.90
C ILE A 51 -13.42 0.85 5.58
N GLY A 52 -13.95 -0.13 4.85
CA GLY A 52 -13.18 -1.29 4.37
C GLY A 52 -11.99 -0.89 3.50
N THR A 53 -12.16 0.11 2.62
CA THR A 53 -11.07 0.61 1.76
C THR A 53 -9.93 1.19 2.60
N LEU A 54 -10.25 1.98 3.63
CA LEU A 54 -9.28 2.59 4.52
C LEU A 54 -8.48 1.55 5.31
N ILE A 55 -9.16 0.50 5.80
CA ILE A 55 -8.49 -0.59 6.52
C ILE A 55 -7.51 -1.32 5.60
N ILE A 56 -7.94 -1.67 4.38
CA ILE A 56 -7.11 -2.38 3.40
C ILE A 56 -5.93 -1.50 2.97
N ALA A 57 -6.15 -0.19 2.73
CA ALA A 57 -5.10 0.74 2.36
C ALA A 57 -4.03 0.87 3.46
N CYS A 58 -4.45 0.93 4.72
CA CYS A 58 -3.53 1.00 5.87
C CYS A 58 -2.73 -0.31 6.04
N LEU A 59 -3.37 -1.47 5.87
CA LEU A 59 -2.67 -2.77 5.88
C LEU A 59 -1.69 -2.90 4.72
N ALA A 60 -2.06 -2.44 3.53
CA ALA A 60 -1.18 -2.42 2.37
C ALA A 60 0.05 -1.54 2.63
N GLU A 61 -0.11 -0.39 3.29
CA GLU A 61 1.00 0.50 3.64
C GLU A 61 2.00 -0.18 4.60
N VAL A 62 1.50 -0.86 5.65
CA VAL A 62 2.34 -1.66 6.55
C VAL A 62 3.10 -2.75 5.77
N TYR A 63 2.45 -3.40 4.81
CA TYR A 63 3.09 -4.39 3.95
C TYR A 63 4.21 -3.79 3.08
N VAL A 64 4.03 -2.59 2.52
CA VAL A 64 5.08 -1.88 1.76
C VAL A 64 6.31 -1.62 2.64
N ILE A 65 6.10 -1.18 3.88
CA ILE A 65 7.19 -0.91 4.84
C ILE A 65 7.95 -2.20 5.20
N ILE A 66 7.23 -3.26 5.56
CA ILE A 66 7.83 -4.56 5.92
C ILE A 66 8.63 -5.13 4.75
N SER A 67 8.06 -5.07 3.54
CA SER A 67 8.74 -5.52 2.32
C SER A 67 10.00 -4.70 2.01
N TYR A 68 10.01 -3.41 2.31
CA TYR A 68 11.21 -2.58 2.15
C TYR A 68 12.32 -2.97 3.14
N ILE A 69 11.97 -3.31 4.39
CA ILE A 69 12.93 -3.77 5.40
C ILE A 69 13.54 -5.11 4.99
N LEU A 70 12.71 -6.09 4.59
CA LEU A 70 13.16 -7.41 4.12
C LEU A 70 14.06 -7.33 2.88
N TYR A 71 13.84 -6.32 2.01
CA TYR A 71 14.68 -6.08 0.85
C TYR A 71 16.10 -5.67 1.25
N TRP A 72 16.25 -4.79 2.25
CA TRP A 72 17.55 -4.42 2.80
C TRP A 72 18.24 -5.57 3.52
N ASP A 73 17.47 -6.52 4.07
CA ASP A 73 17.98 -7.72 4.72
C ASP A 73 18.32 -8.85 3.72
N SER A 74 18.20 -8.60 2.41
CA SER A 74 18.49 -9.57 1.32
C SER A 74 17.72 -10.91 1.39
N LEU A 75 16.72 -11.00 2.27
CA LEU A 75 15.90 -12.19 2.51
C LEU A 75 14.66 -12.25 1.61
N LEU A 76 14.48 -11.27 0.72
CA LEU A 76 13.25 -11.11 -0.01
C LEU A 76 13.32 -11.74 -1.41
N PRO A 77 12.62 -12.87 -1.65
CA PRO A 77 12.43 -13.37 -3.00
C PRO A 77 11.49 -12.43 -3.79
N LEU A 78 12.09 -11.63 -4.68
CA LEU A 78 11.40 -10.59 -5.48
C LEU A 78 10.16 -11.10 -6.22
N LEU A 79 10.14 -12.37 -6.63
CA LEU A 79 9.02 -12.99 -7.36
C LEU A 79 7.79 -13.21 -6.47
N ILE A 80 7.99 -13.52 -5.18
CA ILE A 80 6.89 -13.62 -4.19
C ILE A 80 6.43 -12.22 -3.78
N ALA A 81 7.34 -11.25 -3.70
CA ALA A 81 7.01 -9.85 -3.44
C ALA A 81 6.07 -9.29 -4.51
N THR A 82 6.43 -9.48 -5.78
CA THR A 82 5.62 -9.02 -6.93
C THR A 82 4.26 -9.70 -6.99
N ALA A 83 4.15 -10.99 -6.65
CA ALA A 83 2.87 -11.68 -6.54
C ALA A 83 1.99 -11.09 -5.43
N ALA A 84 2.56 -10.80 -4.26
CA ALA A 84 1.85 -10.15 -3.15
C ALA A 84 1.43 -8.71 -3.48
N ASP A 85 2.29 -7.93 -4.16
CA ASP A 85 1.94 -6.60 -4.66
C ASP A 85 0.78 -6.66 -5.67
N PHE A 86 0.76 -7.67 -6.55
CA PHE A 86 -0.35 -7.89 -7.50
C PHE A 86 -1.66 -8.24 -6.77
N LEU A 87 -1.60 -9.07 -5.73
CA LEU A 87 -2.75 -9.37 -4.87
C LEU A 87 -3.28 -8.10 -4.17
N CYS A 88 -2.40 -7.21 -3.69
CA CYS A 88 -2.78 -5.91 -3.13
C CYS A 88 -3.45 -5.01 -4.18
N LEU A 89 -2.95 -4.98 -5.42
CA LEU A 89 -3.62 -4.25 -6.51
C LEU A 89 -5.00 -4.81 -6.81
N VAL A 90 -5.15 -6.14 -6.90
CA VAL A 90 -6.45 -6.77 -7.13
C VAL A 90 -7.43 -6.43 -6.01
N ALA A 91 -6.98 -6.47 -4.74
CA ALA A 91 -7.80 -6.06 -3.61
C ALA A 91 -8.24 -4.59 -3.73
N GLY A 92 -7.33 -3.69 -4.11
CA GLY A 92 -7.65 -2.28 -4.36
C GLY A 92 -8.66 -2.08 -5.50
N ILE A 93 -8.54 -2.83 -6.60
CA ILE A 93 -9.47 -2.76 -7.74
C ILE A 93 -10.86 -3.25 -7.32
N VAL A 94 -10.97 -4.39 -6.65
CA VAL A 94 -12.25 -4.94 -6.19
C VAL A 94 -12.96 -3.93 -5.30
N VAL A 95 -12.21 -3.32 -4.38
CA VAL A 95 -12.72 -2.27 -3.51
C VAL A 95 -13.21 -1.05 -4.31
N ALA A 96 -12.44 -0.59 -5.30
CA ALA A 96 -12.82 0.52 -6.17
C ALA A 96 -14.05 0.23 -7.03
N CYS A 97 -14.34 -1.04 -7.36
CA CYS A 97 -15.55 -1.43 -8.09
C CYS A 97 -16.81 -1.53 -7.21
N VAL A 98 -16.65 -1.64 -5.89
CA VAL A 98 -17.76 -1.79 -4.94
C VAL A 98 -18.25 -0.45 -4.39
N VAL A 99 -17.36 0.56 -4.31
CA VAL A 99 -17.67 1.94 -3.89
C VAL A 99 -18.31 2.71 -5.04
#